data_AF-A0A944BZ66-F1
#
_entry.id   AF-A0A944BZ66-F1
#
_cell.length_a   1.000
_cell.length_b   1.000
_cell.length_c   1.000
_cell.angle_alpha   90.00
_cell.angle_beta   90.00
_cell.angle_gamma   90.00
#
_symmetry.space_group_name_H-M   'P 1'
#
loop_
_entity.id
_entity.type
_entity.pdbx_description
1 polymer ?
#
loop_
_entity_poly.entity_id
_entity_poly.type
_entity_poly.pdbx_seq_one_letter_code
_entity_poly.pdbx_strand_id
1 'polypeptide(L)'
;MKTLSFILFMVCPLLASAPLAAQNSDNHNFDVSKQLDIFNSVYRDLDLYYVDTLNAEKNIRNALDYMLQQLDPYTEYYPQENTEDLKLLSTGKYSGIGSSIQFQEASGRCVIGLPYENSPAATSGLLPGDILLSIDGKDLGTCHEKDADKIQDYSESVSNKLRGESGTTIVVKVKRPVLDKVMTFQITRQKVSVPSVSPATLVADSIGFISLSKFIEGSANEIRRALTELKQQGA
;
A
#
# COMPACT_ATOMS: atom_id res chain seq x y z
N MET A 1 40.97 71.49 -40.33
CA MET A 1 39.75 70.79 -40.81
C MET A 1 39.68 69.49 -40.02
N LYS A 2 38.96 69.46 -38.90
CA LYS A 2 37.50 69.36 -38.74
C LYS A 2 37.01 67.90 -38.83
N THR A 3 36.60 67.41 -37.65
CA THR A 3 35.38 66.62 -37.42
C THR A 3 35.28 65.23 -38.07
N LEU A 4 35.88 64.20 -37.48
CA LEU A 4 35.40 62.81 -37.67
C LEU A 4 35.88 61.80 -36.60
N SER A 5 36.00 62.18 -35.32
CA SER A 5 36.46 61.23 -34.29
C SER A 5 35.57 61.13 -33.04
N PHE A 6 34.37 61.74 -33.07
CA PHE A 6 33.51 61.85 -31.87
C PHE A 6 32.18 61.08 -31.95
N ILE A 7 31.92 60.30 -33.01
CA ILE A 7 30.63 59.62 -33.21
C ILE A 7 30.69 58.10 -32.94
N LEU A 8 31.87 57.51 -32.76
CA LEU A 8 31.99 56.06 -32.50
C LEU A 8 32.06 55.66 -31.02
N PHE A 9 32.04 56.61 -30.08
CA PHE A 9 32.11 56.32 -28.64
C PHE A 9 30.80 56.58 -27.88
N MET A 10 29.72 56.95 -28.59
CA MET A 10 28.43 57.30 -28.00
C MET A 10 27.27 56.40 -28.47
N VAL A 11 27.57 55.17 -28.88
CA VAL A 11 26.56 54.14 -29.20
C VAL A 11 26.92 52.79 -28.55
N CYS A 12 27.61 52.80 -27.41
CA CYS A 12 27.76 51.59 -26.60
C CYS A 12 27.99 51.89 -25.10
N PRO A 13 27.01 52.49 -24.42
CA PRO A 13 26.71 52.02 -23.08
C PRO A 13 25.19 51.84 -22.93
N LEU A 14 24.59 51.04 -23.80
CA LEU A 14 23.19 50.60 -23.65
C LEU A 14 23.01 49.08 -23.65
N LEU A 15 24.10 48.31 -23.74
CA LEU A 15 24.10 46.85 -23.66
C LEU A 15 24.71 46.29 -22.37
N ALA A 16 25.12 47.14 -21.43
CA ALA A 16 25.73 46.72 -20.15
C ALA A 16 24.82 46.92 -18.93
N SER A 17 23.53 47.14 -19.13
CA SER A 17 22.52 47.20 -18.08
C SER A 17 21.44 46.14 -18.33
N ALA A 18 21.88 44.88 -18.52
CA ALA A 18 21.01 43.75 -18.24
C ALA A 18 20.73 43.75 -16.72
N PRO A 19 19.46 43.72 -16.28
CA PRO A 19 19.14 43.78 -14.87
C PRO A 19 19.71 42.54 -14.16
N LEU A 20 20.65 42.76 -13.24
CA LEU A 20 21.14 41.80 -12.22
C LEU A 20 20.03 41.30 -11.27
N ALA A 21 18.76 41.61 -11.54
CA ALA A 21 17.60 41.25 -10.75
C ALA A 21 16.98 39.89 -11.13
N ALA A 22 17.55 39.16 -12.09
CA ALA A 22 17.07 37.84 -12.50
C ALA A 22 17.71 36.65 -11.74
N GLN A 23 18.72 36.87 -10.89
CA GLN A 23 19.49 35.78 -10.26
C GLN A 23 18.93 35.26 -8.91
N ASN A 24 17.86 35.84 -8.38
CA ASN A 24 17.41 35.52 -7.01
C ASN A 24 16.34 34.40 -6.92
N SER A 25 16.02 33.72 -8.02
CA SER A 25 15.09 32.57 -8.04
C SER A 25 15.74 31.22 -8.31
N ASP A 26 17.06 31.16 -8.55
CA ASP A 26 17.78 29.93 -8.96
C ASP A 26 18.42 29.13 -7.80
N ASN A 27 18.51 29.69 -6.59
CA ASN A 27 19.22 29.02 -5.48
C ASN A 27 18.55 27.70 -5.06
N HIS A 28 17.22 27.64 -5.03
CA HIS A 28 16.52 26.43 -4.58
C HIS A 28 16.72 25.25 -5.54
N ASN A 29 16.55 25.46 -6.84
CA ASN A 29 16.73 24.40 -7.84
C ASN A 29 18.18 23.92 -7.90
N PHE A 30 19.14 24.85 -7.75
CA PHE A 30 20.56 24.52 -7.63
C PHE A 30 20.85 23.68 -6.39
N ASP A 31 20.33 24.07 -5.22
CA ASP A 31 20.50 23.33 -3.97
C ASP A 31 19.89 21.94 -4.06
N VAL A 32 18.67 21.81 -4.60
CA VAL A 32 18.01 20.51 -4.82
C VAL A 32 18.85 19.61 -5.71
N SER A 33 19.33 20.12 -6.84
CA SER A 33 20.15 19.35 -7.78
C SER A 33 21.44 18.86 -7.12
N LYS A 34 22.12 19.74 -6.38
CA LYS A 34 23.32 19.43 -5.62
C LYS A 34 23.08 18.35 -4.56
N GLN A 35 21.98 18.41 -3.80
CA GLN A 35 21.68 17.39 -2.79
C GLN A 35 21.34 16.03 -3.42
N LEU A 36 20.63 16.01 -4.56
CA LEU A 36 20.37 14.78 -5.30
C LEU A 36 21.66 14.15 -5.86
N ASP A 37 22.59 14.97 -6.34
CA ASP A 37 23.90 14.49 -6.80
C ASP A 37 24.74 13.89 -5.66
N ILE A 38 24.71 14.50 -4.47
CA ILE A 38 25.35 13.96 -3.27
C ILE A 38 24.72 12.62 -2.89
N PHE A 39 23.38 12.54 -2.82
CA PHE A 39 22.67 11.30 -2.51
C PHE A 39 23.04 10.17 -3.48
N ASN A 40 22.99 10.45 -4.79
CA ASN A 40 23.36 9.49 -5.83
C ASN A 40 24.81 9.03 -5.70
N SER A 41 25.73 9.96 -5.40
CA SER A 41 27.15 9.65 -5.23
C SER A 41 27.39 8.75 -4.01
N VAL A 42 26.75 9.04 -2.87
CA VAL A 42 26.86 8.22 -1.65
C VAL A 42 26.30 6.82 -1.90
N TYR A 43 25.12 6.71 -2.50
CA TYR A 43 24.52 5.40 -2.78
C TYR A 43 25.41 4.57 -3.73
N ARG A 44 25.93 5.19 -4.79
CA ARG A 44 26.85 4.53 -5.73
C ARG A 44 28.13 4.05 -5.05
N ASP A 45 28.72 4.88 -4.20
CA ASP A 45 29.96 4.51 -3.52
C ASP A 45 29.72 3.38 -2.51
N LEU A 46 28.57 3.37 -1.82
CA LEU A 46 28.17 2.24 -0.98
C LEU A 46 27.99 0.97 -1.83
N ASP A 47 27.30 1.03 -2.97
CA ASP A 47 27.10 -0.14 -3.84
C ASP A 47 28.40 -0.71 -4.40
N LEU A 48 29.39 0.14 -4.70
CA LEU A 48 30.69 -0.27 -5.26
C LEU A 48 31.68 -0.79 -4.21
N TYR A 49 31.68 -0.21 -3.01
CA TYR A 49 32.76 -0.44 -2.02
C TYR A 49 32.30 -1.18 -0.77
N TYR A 50 30.99 -1.40 -0.57
CA TYR A 50 30.51 -2.14 0.59
C TYR A 50 30.79 -3.65 0.45
N VAL A 51 30.98 -4.32 1.59
CA VAL A 51 31.37 -5.74 1.65
C VAL A 51 30.27 -6.67 1.15
N ASP A 52 29.00 -6.30 1.37
CA ASP A 52 27.82 -7.08 0.99
C ASP A 52 27.07 -6.42 -0.17
N THR A 53 26.35 -7.22 -0.95
CA THR A 53 25.48 -6.70 -2.01
C THR A 53 24.30 -5.94 -1.41
N LEU A 54 24.12 -4.69 -1.83
CA LEU A 54 23.00 -3.86 -1.41
C LEU A 54 21.72 -4.25 -2.15
N ASN A 55 20.60 -4.28 -1.42
CA ASN A 55 19.29 -4.38 -2.02
C ASN A 55 18.78 -2.97 -2.34
N ALA A 56 18.88 -2.57 -3.61
CA ALA A 56 18.52 -1.23 -4.06
C ALA A 56 17.07 -0.87 -3.77
N GLU A 57 16.14 -1.78 -4.07
CA GLU A 57 14.71 -1.57 -3.83
C GLU A 57 14.45 -1.28 -2.35
N LYS A 58 14.96 -2.11 -1.45
CA LYS A 58 14.81 -1.95 0.00
C LYS A 58 15.46 -0.67 0.51
N ASN A 59 16.69 -0.37 0.07
CA ASN A 59 17.44 0.78 0.58
C ASN A 59 16.83 2.11 0.12
N ILE A 60 16.46 2.20 -1.16
CA ILE A 60 15.78 3.39 -1.70
C ILE A 60 14.40 3.54 -1.08
N ARG A 61 13.66 2.44 -0.87
CA ARG A 61 12.37 2.46 -0.17
C ARG A 61 12.49 3.01 1.24
N ASN A 62 13.45 2.52 2.03
CA ASN A 62 13.70 3.03 3.38
C ASN A 62 14.06 4.51 3.40
N ALA A 63 14.85 4.98 2.41
CA ALA A 63 15.19 6.39 2.29
C ALA A 63 13.96 7.25 2.00
N LEU A 64 13.09 6.81 1.08
CA LEU A 64 11.82 7.47 0.78
C LEU A 64 10.92 7.51 2.01
N ASP A 65 10.69 6.38 2.67
CA ASP A 65 9.80 6.31 3.83
C ASP A 65 10.31 7.23 4.96
N TYR A 66 11.63 7.29 5.20
CA TYR A 66 12.22 8.20 6.17
C TYR A 66 12.04 9.67 5.76
N MET A 67 12.27 10.02 4.49
CA MET A 67 12.08 11.38 4.00
C MET A 67 10.63 11.85 4.18
N LEU A 68 9.66 10.98 3.89
CA LEU A 68 8.24 11.30 4.00
C LEU A 68 7.79 11.44 5.46
N GLN A 69 8.29 10.59 6.37
CA GLN A 69 8.03 10.70 7.81
C GLN A 69 8.50 12.05 8.40
N GLN A 70 9.53 12.68 7.83
CA GLN A 70 10.00 14.00 8.27
C GLN A 70 9.13 15.17 7.77
N LEU A 71 8.26 14.94 6.77
CA LEU A 71 7.35 15.97 6.27
C LEU A 71 6.12 16.06 7.16
N ASP A 72 5.33 14.99 7.20
CA ASP A 72 4.09 14.92 7.96
C ASP A 72 3.60 13.45 8.06
N PRO A 73 2.74 13.12 9.04
CA PRO A 73 2.30 11.73 9.25
C PRO A 73 1.26 11.22 8.23
N TYR A 74 0.87 12.01 7.24
CA TYR A 74 -0.16 11.66 6.25
C TYR A 74 0.39 11.49 4.83
N THR A 75 1.59 12.01 4.54
CA THR A 75 2.24 11.80 3.26
C THR A 75 2.95 10.44 3.23
N GLU A 76 2.48 9.55 2.36
CA GLU A 76 2.99 8.20 2.23
C GLU A 76 3.18 7.83 0.74
N TYR A 77 4.23 7.06 0.45
CA TYR A 77 4.49 6.54 -0.89
C TYR A 77 3.92 5.13 -1.04
N TYR A 78 2.98 4.96 -1.98
CA TYR A 78 2.42 3.65 -2.31
C TYR A 78 3.11 3.08 -3.56
N PRO A 79 3.85 1.96 -3.46
CA PRO A 79 4.46 1.33 -4.61
C PRO A 79 3.39 0.64 -5.45
N GLN A 80 3.70 0.36 -6.73
CA GLN A 80 2.74 -0.22 -7.68
C GLN A 80 2.16 -1.56 -7.19
N GLU A 81 2.97 -2.37 -6.52
CA GLU A 81 2.58 -3.64 -5.92
C GLU A 81 1.47 -3.51 -4.85
N ASN A 82 1.36 -2.37 -4.18
CA ASN A 82 0.34 -2.10 -3.15
C ASN A 82 -0.90 -1.38 -3.71
N THR A 83 -1.09 -1.34 -5.02
CA THR A 83 -2.26 -0.67 -5.64
C THR A 83 -3.60 -1.27 -5.19
N GLU A 84 -3.63 -2.58 -4.93
CA GLU A 84 -4.84 -3.26 -4.45
C GLU A 84 -5.23 -2.83 -3.03
N ASP A 85 -4.28 -2.36 -2.22
CA ASP A 85 -4.52 -1.89 -0.86
C ASP A 85 -5.20 -0.53 -0.88
N LEU A 86 -4.74 0.37 -1.76
CA LEU A 86 -5.42 1.64 -2.03
C LEU A 86 -6.85 1.44 -2.52
N LYS A 87 -7.06 0.48 -3.43
CA LYS A 87 -8.42 0.12 -3.89
C LYS A 87 -9.27 -0.41 -2.75
N LEU A 88 -8.72 -1.25 -1.88
CA LEU A 88 -9.45 -1.77 -0.71
C LEU A 88 -9.84 -0.64 0.24
N LEU A 89 -8.94 0.29 0.54
CA LEU A 89 -9.19 1.42 1.44
C LEU A 89 -10.26 2.35 0.88
N SER A 90 -10.23 2.63 -0.43
CA SER A 90 -11.15 3.58 -1.06
C SER A 90 -12.51 2.96 -1.41
N THR A 91 -12.51 1.72 -1.93
CA THR A 91 -13.69 1.11 -2.57
C THR A 91 -14.23 -0.12 -1.83
N GLY A 92 -13.50 -0.62 -0.83
CA GLY A 92 -13.80 -1.91 -0.20
C GLY A 92 -13.53 -3.13 -1.10
N LYS A 93 -12.98 -2.93 -2.29
CA LYS A 93 -12.77 -3.97 -3.30
C LYS A 93 -11.29 -4.21 -3.54
N TYR A 94 -10.94 -5.48 -3.69
CA TYR A 94 -9.59 -5.90 -4.03
C TYR A 94 -9.61 -7.26 -4.74
N SER A 95 -8.51 -7.63 -5.37
CA SER A 95 -8.35 -8.95 -5.98
C SER A 95 -7.48 -9.86 -5.10
N GLY A 96 -8.01 -11.02 -4.71
CA GLY A 96 -7.32 -11.95 -3.82
C GLY A 96 -8.12 -13.20 -3.49
N ILE A 97 -7.72 -13.90 -2.43
CA ILE A 97 -8.41 -15.13 -1.98
C ILE A 97 -9.69 -14.86 -1.17
N GLY A 98 -9.89 -13.64 -0.67
CA GLY A 98 -11.10 -13.27 0.08
C GLY A 98 -11.16 -13.85 1.49
N SER A 99 -10.13 -13.59 2.28
CA SER A 99 -10.09 -13.88 3.72
C SER A 99 -9.30 -12.82 4.44
N SER A 100 -9.66 -12.53 5.70
CA SER A 100 -8.72 -11.89 6.61
C SER A 100 -7.63 -12.87 7.04
N ILE A 101 -6.45 -12.34 7.38
CA ILE A 101 -5.40 -13.10 8.05
C ILE A 101 -5.12 -12.47 9.42
N GLN A 102 -4.61 -13.26 10.35
CA GLN A 102 -4.23 -12.81 11.68
C GLN A 102 -2.87 -13.37 12.04
N PHE A 103 -2.04 -12.60 12.72
CA PHE A 103 -0.78 -13.13 13.24
C PHE A 103 -1.06 -13.98 14.49
N GLN A 104 -0.50 -15.19 14.54
CA GLN A 104 -0.57 -16.07 15.69
C GLN A 104 0.83 -16.21 16.32
N GLU A 105 0.99 -15.64 17.52
CA GLU A 105 2.26 -15.63 18.26
C GLU A 105 2.80 -17.05 18.54
N ALA A 106 1.92 -17.98 18.93
CA ALA A 106 2.32 -19.34 19.28
C ALA A 106 3.02 -20.10 18.13
N SER A 107 2.61 -19.85 16.89
CA SER A 107 3.24 -20.42 15.70
C SER A 107 4.28 -19.48 15.05
N GLY A 108 4.31 -18.20 15.45
CA GLY A 108 5.05 -17.15 14.77
C GLY A 108 4.64 -16.99 13.30
N ARG A 109 3.37 -17.25 12.96
CA ARG A 109 2.89 -17.31 11.56
C ARG A 109 1.52 -16.67 11.43
N CYS A 110 1.19 -16.22 10.23
CA CYS A 110 -0.17 -15.80 9.91
C CYS A 110 -1.10 -17.01 9.79
N VAL A 111 -2.31 -16.87 10.30
CA VAL A 111 -3.40 -17.84 10.19
C VAL A 111 -4.54 -17.23 9.38
N ILE A 112 -5.34 -18.09 8.75
CA ILE A 112 -6.62 -17.69 8.17
C ILE A 112 -7.52 -17.20 9.32
N GLY A 113 -7.95 -15.93 9.24
CA GLY A 113 -8.87 -15.35 10.21
C GLY A 113 -10.30 -15.81 9.93
N LEU A 114 -10.94 -15.19 8.95
CA LEU A 114 -12.27 -15.59 8.48
C LEU A 114 -12.37 -15.45 6.96
N PRO A 115 -12.55 -16.57 6.22
CA PRO A 115 -12.93 -16.51 4.81
C PRO A 115 -14.28 -15.82 4.66
N TYR A 116 -14.37 -14.85 3.75
CA TYR A 116 -15.64 -14.20 3.46
C TYR A 116 -16.60 -15.16 2.75
N GLU A 117 -17.90 -15.00 2.96
CA GLU A 117 -18.90 -15.83 2.28
C GLU A 117 -18.74 -15.74 0.76
N ASN A 118 -18.87 -16.90 0.09
CA ASN A 118 -18.72 -17.05 -1.36
C ASN A 118 -17.34 -16.65 -1.92
N SER A 119 -16.32 -16.46 -1.06
CA SER A 119 -14.98 -16.13 -1.52
C SER A 119 -14.21 -17.36 -2.04
N PRO A 120 -13.12 -17.15 -2.80
CA PRO A 120 -12.23 -18.25 -3.19
C PRO A 120 -11.67 -19.06 -2.01
N ALA A 121 -11.37 -18.42 -0.89
CA ALA A 121 -10.91 -19.08 0.32
C ALA A 121 -12.01 -19.96 0.92
N ALA A 122 -13.25 -19.46 0.99
CA ALA A 122 -14.38 -20.24 1.51
C ALA A 122 -14.70 -21.45 0.62
N THR A 123 -14.71 -21.26 -0.70
CA THR A 123 -15.05 -22.32 -1.67
C THR A 123 -13.95 -23.37 -1.83
N SER A 124 -12.68 -23.01 -1.57
CA SER A 124 -11.56 -23.96 -1.58
C SER A 124 -11.47 -24.83 -0.33
N GLY A 125 -12.20 -24.51 0.74
CA GLY A 125 -12.22 -25.28 1.99
C GLY A 125 -11.15 -24.87 3.01
N LEU A 126 -10.58 -23.66 2.87
CA LEU A 126 -9.82 -23.02 3.94
C LEU A 126 -10.75 -22.70 5.12
N LEU A 127 -10.25 -22.89 6.33
CA LEU A 127 -11.00 -22.66 7.56
C LEU A 127 -10.28 -21.66 8.48
N PRO A 128 -11.02 -20.94 9.34
CA PRO A 128 -10.44 -20.18 10.44
C PRO A 128 -9.44 -20.99 11.25
N GLY A 129 -8.27 -20.41 11.51
CA GLY A 129 -7.18 -21.03 12.27
C GLY A 129 -6.23 -21.92 11.45
N ASP A 130 -6.45 -22.07 10.14
CA ASP A 130 -5.45 -22.72 9.27
C ASP A 130 -4.16 -21.88 9.24
N ILE A 131 -3.04 -22.47 9.66
CA ILE A 131 -1.73 -21.81 9.72
C ILE A 131 -1.10 -21.79 8.33
N LEU A 132 -0.78 -20.61 7.82
CA LEU A 132 -0.17 -20.43 6.50
C LEU A 132 1.31 -20.86 6.53
N LEU A 133 1.65 -21.88 5.73
CA LEU A 133 3.01 -22.41 5.64
C LEU A 133 3.75 -21.83 4.43
N SER A 134 3.20 -22.00 3.24
CA SER A 134 3.85 -21.56 1.99
C SER A 134 2.84 -21.12 0.95
N ILE A 135 3.23 -20.18 0.09
CA ILE A 135 2.46 -19.74 -1.08
C ILE A 135 3.32 -19.98 -2.32
N ASP A 136 2.78 -20.66 -3.33
CA ASP A 136 3.46 -21.01 -4.59
C ASP A 136 4.81 -21.70 -4.36
N GLY A 137 4.85 -22.60 -3.37
CA GLY A 137 6.03 -23.36 -2.99
C GLY A 137 7.09 -22.57 -2.19
N LYS A 138 6.90 -21.26 -1.99
CA LYS A 138 7.79 -20.43 -1.18
C LYS A 138 7.31 -20.41 0.27
N ASP A 139 8.16 -20.86 1.20
CA ASP A 139 7.87 -20.78 2.64
C ASP A 139 7.70 -19.30 3.04
N LEU A 140 6.69 -19.05 3.85
CA LEU A 140 6.44 -17.72 4.43
C LEU A 140 7.37 -17.41 5.60
N GLY A 141 8.08 -18.43 6.12
CA GLY A 141 8.94 -18.29 7.29
C GLY A 141 8.14 -18.04 8.56
N THR A 142 8.85 -17.75 9.66
CA THR A 142 8.26 -17.40 10.95
C THR A 142 8.72 -16.00 11.38
N CYS A 143 7.87 -15.29 12.09
CA CYS A 143 8.20 -14.08 12.83
C CYS A 143 8.13 -14.43 14.33
N HIS A 144 9.24 -14.28 15.03
CA HIS A 144 9.34 -14.45 16.49
C HIS A 144 9.64 -13.12 17.20
N GLU A 145 9.59 -12.02 16.45
CA GLU A 145 9.72 -10.68 17.00
C GLU A 145 8.50 -10.35 17.87
N LYS A 146 8.73 -9.57 18.93
CA LYS A 146 7.68 -9.04 19.79
C LYS A 146 7.30 -7.61 19.43
N ASP A 147 8.09 -7.00 18.56
CA ASP A 147 7.89 -5.65 18.07
C ASP A 147 6.66 -5.62 17.13
N ALA A 148 5.74 -4.70 17.40
CA ALA A 148 4.48 -4.61 16.68
C ALA A 148 4.68 -4.25 15.20
N ASP A 149 5.67 -3.40 14.89
CA ASP A 149 5.96 -2.98 13.54
C ASP A 149 6.54 -4.17 12.74
N LYS A 150 7.38 -4.99 13.36
CA LYS A 150 7.89 -6.22 12.73
C LYS A 150 6.82 -7.27 12.46
N ILE A 151 5.85 -7.39 13.36
CA ILE A 151 4.69 -8.28 13.16
C ILE A 151 3.81 -7.76 12.02
N GLN A 152 3.63 -6.45 11.95
CA GLN A 152 2.87 -5.79 10.89
C GLN A 152 3.55 -5.99 9.52
N ASP A 153 4.85 -5.71 9.40
CA ASP A 153 5.66 -5.92 8.19
C ASP A 153 5.53 -7.37 7.67
N TYR A 154 5.64 -8.34 8.57
CA TYR A 154 5.49 -9.76 8.24
C TYR A 154 4.08 -10.06 7.70
N SER A 155 3.06 -9.58 8.42
CA SER A 155 1.65 -9.82 8.07
C SER A 155 1.26 -9.16 6.74
N GLU A 156 1.79 -7.97 6.46
CA GLU A 156 1.63 -7.29 5.18
C GLU A 156 2.31 -8.07 4.05
N SER A 157 3.54 -8.54 4.27
CA SER A 157 4.25 -9.39 3.30
C SER A 157 3.50 -10.68 2.96
N VAL A 158 2.78 -11.27 3.93
CA VAL A 158 1.90 -12.43 3.68
C VAL A 158 0.65 -11.99 2.91
N SER A 159 0.02 -10.89 3.30
CA SER A 159 -1.18 -10.34 2.64
C SER A 159 -0.93 -10.04 1.16
N ASN A 160 0.19 -9.40 0.84
CA ASN A 160 0.57 -9.04 -0.53
C ASN A 160 0.75 -10.27 -1.43
N LYS A 161 1.24 -11.38 -0.88
CA LYS A 161 1.35 -12.67 -1.62
C LYS A 161 -0.02 -13.33 -1.87
N LEU A 162 -0.99 -13.13 -0.98
CA LEU A 162 -2.34 -13.67 -1.13
C LEU A 162 -3.20 -12.85 -2.10
N ARG A 163 -2.94 -11.53 -2.17
CA ARG A 163 -3.50 -10.62 -3.18
C ARG A 163 -2.82 -10.80 -4.53
N GLY A 164 -3.44 -10.26 -5.57
CA GLY A 164 -2.93 -10.31 -6.94
C GLY A 164 -4.04 -10.25 -7.97
N GLU A 165 -3.67 -10.25 -9.25
CA GLU A 165 -4.62 -10.08 -10.35
C GLU A 165 -5.74 -11.14 -10.35
N SER A 166 -6.98 -10.69 -10.56
CA SER A 166 -8.15 -11.56 -10.65
C SER A 166 -7.99 -12.58 -11.78
N GLY A 167 -8.30 -13.85 -11.51
CA GLY A 167 -8.15 -14.96 -12.45
C GLY A 167 -6.81 -15.70 -12.35
N THR A 168 -5.80 -15.10 -11.71
CA THR A 168 -4.56 -15.83 -11.39
C THR A 168 -4.81 -16.87 -10.32
N THR A 169 -4.06 -17.97 -10.36
CA THR A 169 -4.21 -19.08 -9.40
C THR A 169 -2.96 -19.22 -8.56
N ILE A 170 -3.14 -19.43 -7.26
CA ILE A 170 -2.07 -19.70 -6.31
C ILE A 170 -2.25 -21.04 -5.61
N VAL A 171 -1.13 -21.56 -5.11
CA VAL A 171 -1.10 -22.77 -4.30
C VAL A 171 -0.75 -22.39 -2.87
N VAL A 172 -1.71 -22.53 -1.96
CA VAL A 172 -1.54 -22.23 -0.54
C VAL A 172 -1.40 -23.54 0.24
N LYS A 173 -0.29 -23.71 0.95
CA LYS A 173 -0.07 -24.82 1.87
C LYS A 173 -0.34 -24.35 3.29
N VAL A 174 -1.15 -25.09 4.03
CA VAL A 174 -1.53 -24.77 5.41
C VAL A 174 -1.36 -25.96 6.34
N LYS A 175 -1.18 -25.69 7.63
CA LYS A 175 -1.33 -26.67 8.70
C LYS A 175 -2.65 -26.42 9.42
N ARG A 176 -3.53 -27.42 9.45
CA ARG A 176 -4.79 -27.38 10.21
C ARG A 176 -4.57 -27.93 11.61
N PRO A 177 -4.56 -27.10 12.68
CA PRO A 177 -4.16 -27.54 14.01
C PRO A 177 -5.05 -28.66 14.56
N VAL A 178 -6.36 -28.57 14.35
CA VAL A 178 -7.35 -29.53 14.88
C VAL A 178 -7.14 -30.96 14.35
N LEU A 179 -6.61 -31.10 13.12
CA LEU A 179 -6.34 -32.39 12.49
C LEU A 179 -4.85 -32.76 12.50
N ASP A 180 -4.00 -31.86 12.99
CA ASP A 180 -2.54 -31.89 12.85
C ASP A 180 -2.06 -32.26 11.43
N LYS A 181 -2.80 -31.80 10.40
CA LYS A 181 -2.58 -32.20 9.00
C LYS A 181 -2.12 -31.02 8.16
N VAL A 182 -1.13 -31.28 7.30
CA VAL A 182 -0.71 -30.35 6.25
C VAL A 182 -1.57 -30.58 5.01
N MET A 183 -2.15 -29.50 4.49
CA MET A 183 -3.05 -29.51 3.35
C MET A 183 -2.58 -28.48 2.33
N THR A 184 -2.89 -28.73 1.05
CA THR A 184 -2.56 -27.83 -0.05
C THR A 184 -3.84 -27.50 -0.81
N PHE A 185 -4.07 -26.22 -1.02
CA PHE A 185 -5.25 -25.69 -1.68
C PHE A 185 -4.83 -24.88 -2.90
N GLN A 186 -5.46 -25.17 -4.04
CA GLN A 186 -5.31 -24.37 -5.25
C GLN A 186 -6.47 -23.37 -5.31
N ILE A 187 -6.15 -22.08 -5.34
CA ILE A 187 -7.13 -21.00 -5.16
C ILE A 187 -6.99 -20.01 -6.31
N THR A 188 -8.05 -19.81 -7.07
CA THR A 188 -8.11 -18.79 -8.10
C THR A 188 -8.55 -17.46 -7.48
N ARG A 189 -7.71 -16.43 -7.59
CA ARG A 189 -8.01 -15.09 -7.09
C ARG A 189 -9.21 -14.51 -7.80
N GLN A 190 -10.08 -13.83 -7.05
CA GLN A 190 -11.25 -13.14 -7.60
C GLN A 190 -11.37 -11.76 -7.01
N LYS A 191 -12.22 -10.92 -7.61
CA LYS A 191 -12.62 -9.65 -7.03
C LYS A 191 -13.47 -9.91 -5.79
N VAL A 192 -12.99 -9.48 -4.64
CA VAL A 192 -13.64 -9.58 -3.35
C VAL A 192 -14.17 -8.19 -3.00
N SER A 193 -15.41 -8.12 -2.55
CA SER A 193 -16.03 -6.89 -2.07
C SER A 193 -16.34 -7.05 -0.59
N VAL A 194 -15.76 -6.19 0.24
CA VAL A 194 -16.12 -6.09 1.65
C VAL A 194 -17.22 -5.04 1.76
N PRO A 195 -18.46 -5.41 2.13
CA PRO A 195 -19.54 -4.45 2.23
C PRO A 195 -19.23 -3.41 3.32
N SER A 196 -19.65 -2.18 3.08
CA SER A 196 -19.52 -1.10 4.05
C SER A 196 -20.59 -1.18 5.14
N VAL A 197 -21.74 -1.75 4.80
CA VAL A 197 -22.87 -1.96 5.71
C VAL A 197 -22.98 -3.45 6.07
N SER A 198 -22.74 -3.79 7.34
CA SER A 198 -23.01 -5.12 7.90
C SER A 198 -22.87 -5.10 9.44
N PRO A 199 -23.87 -5.56 10.21
CA PRO A 199 -25.18 -6.05 9.79
C PRO A 199 -26.21 -4.92 9.55
N ALA A 200 -27.26 -5.23 8.77
CA ALA A 200 -28.49 -4.45 8.68
C ALA A 200 -29.68 -5.36 9.03
N THR A 201 -30.39 -5.08 10.13
CA THR A 201 -31.43 -6.00 10.66
C THR A 201 -32.45 -5.28 11.54
N LEU A 202 -33.61 -5.92 11.79
CA LEU A 202 -34.56 -5.49 12.81
C LEU A 202 -34.07 -5.94 14.19
N VAL A 203 -34.02 -5.01 15.15
CA VAL A 203 -33.64 -5.31 16.54
C VAL A 203 -34.85 -5.40 17.48
N ALA A 204 -35.97 -4.79 17.08
CA ALA A 204 -37.27 -4.90 17.74
C ALA A 204 -38.38 -4.56 16.73
N ASP A 205 -39.63 -4.73 17.15
CA ASP A 205 -40.79 -4.27 16.38
C ASP A 205 -40.64 -2.78 16.08
N SER A 206 -40.65 -2.42 14.79
CA SER A 206 -40.49 -1.04 14.32
C SER A 206 -39.17 -0.35 14.70
N ILE A 207 -38.09 -1.12 14.90
CA ILE A 207 -36.74 -0.57 15.08
C ILE A 207 -35.75 -1.34 14.21
N GLY A 208 -35.29 -0.68 13.14
CA GLY A 208 -34.19 -1.14 12.29
C GLY A 208 -32.82 -0.65 12.77
N PHE A 209 -31.81 -1.52 12.69
CA PHE A 209 -30.41 -1.24 12.97
C PHE A 209 -29.59 -1.39 11.69
N ILE A 210 -28.78 -0.38 11.37
CA ILE A 210 -27.83 -0.41 10.25
C ILE A 210 -26.45 -0.08 10.81
N SER A 211 -25.53 -1.04 10.75
CA SER A 211 -24.13 -0.81 11.10
C SER A 211 -23.33 -0.43 9.86
N LEU A 212 -22.81 0.80 9.85
CA LEU A 212 -21.84 1.25 8.86
C LEU A 212 -20.43 1.04 9.43
N SER A 213 -19.70 0.08 8.88
CA SER A 213 -18.35 -0.26 9.33
C SER A 213 -17.29 0.69 8.78
N LYS A 214 -17.46 1.18 7.54
CA LYS A 214 -16.50 2.06 6.85
C LYS A 214 -17.22 3.02 5.90
N PHE A 215 -16.60 4.17 5.63
CA PHE A 215 -17.03 5.09 4.59
C PHE A 215 -16.18 4.84 3.34
N ILE A 216 -16.72 4.08 2.39
CA ILE A 216 -16.08 3.73 1.12
C ILE A 216 -16.98 4.08 -0.06
N GLU A 217 -16.43 3.99 -1.26
CA GLU A 217 -17.23 4.16 -2.48
C GLU A 217 -18.47 3.24 -2.46
N GLY A 218 -19.65 3.82 -2.65
CA GLY A 218 -20.91 3.10 -2.67
C GLY A 218 -21.61 2.97 -1.30
N SER A 219 -21.00 3.39 -0.18
CA SER A 219 -21.61 3.31 1.15
C SER A 219 -22.98 3.98 1.24
N ALA A 220 -23.14 5.16 0.63
CA ALA A 220 -24.43 5.85 0.61
C ALA A 220 -25.54 5.03 -0.08
N ASN A 221 -25.19 4.28 -1.14
CA ASN A 221 -26.13 3.42 -1.83
C ASN A 221 -26.45 2.16 -1.02
N GLU A 222 -25.46 1.58 -0.33
CA GLU A 222 -25.67 0.43 0.56
C GLU A 222 -26.58 0.80 1.74
N ILE A 223 -26.37 1.95 2.38
CA ILE A 223 -27.24 2.45 3.44
C ILE A 223 -28.66 2.68 2.91
N ARG A 224 -28.80 3.32 1.74
CA ARG A 224 -30.12 3.56 1.15
C ARG A 224 -30.86 2.25 0.89
N ARG A 225 -30.18 1.24 0.33
CA ARG A 225 -30.73 -0.09 0.10
C ARG A 225 -31.17 -0.76 1.41
N ALA A 226 -30.27 -0.81 2.40
CA ALA A 226 -30.56 -1.39 3.70
C ALA A 226 -31.75 -0.70 4.40
N LEU A 227 -31.82 0.64 4.32
CA LEU A 227 -32.94 1.41 4.86
C LEU A 227 -34.27 1.07 4.16
N THR A 228 -34.27 0.96 2.83
CA THR A 228 -35.46 0.57 2.07
C THR A 228 -35.92 -0.84 2.41
N GLU A 229 -34.99 -1.79 2.53
CA GLU A 229 -35.28 -3.19 2.90
C GLU A 229 -35.84 -3.29 4.32
N LEU A 230 -35.26 -2.57 5.29
CA LEU A 230 -35.75 -2.58 6.67
C LEU A 230 -37.15 -1.95 6.80
N LYS A 231 -37.42 -0.87 6.07
CA LYS A 231 -38.78 -0.28 6.01
C LYS A 231 -39.81 -1.25 5.46
N GLN A 232 -39.45 -2.08 4.48
CA GLN A 232 -40.33 -3.13 3.95
C GLN A 232 -40.58 -4.24 4.97
N GLN A 233 -39.65 -4.48 5.89
CA GLN A 233 -39.77 -5.47 6.96
C GLN A 233 -40.53 -4.94 8.19
N GLY A 234 -40.93 -3.66 8.21
CA GLY A 234 -41.72 -3.07 9.30
C GLY A 234 -40.91 -2.31 10.34
N ALA A 235 -39.66 -1.93 10.02
CA ALA A 235 -38.86 -0.95 10.78
C ALA A 235 -39.48 0.44 10.78
#